data_AF-A0A8X6PUM9-F1
#
_entry.id   AF-A0A8X6PUM9-F1
#
_cell.length_a   1.000
_cell.length_b   1.000
_cell.length_c   1.000
_cell.angle_alpha   90.00
_cell.angle_beta   90.00
_cell.angle_gamma   90.00
#
_symmetry.space_group_name_H-M   'P 1'
#
loop_
_entity.id
_entity.type
_entity.pdbx_description
1 polymer ?
#
loop_
_entity_poly.entity_id
_entity_poly.type
_entity_poly.pdbx_seq_one_letter_code
_entity_poly.pdbx_strand_id
1 'polypeptide(L)'
;MERTWSFPVLELRRRTEARGNYTNPFQILVLCNAGDTTTSRDVDRVTVAYDSQHRPFWTDTQALANLALACLSSRPNLVTDERILKDMLLELKRRQFRNGTVANVSPRRAVLSNKSLLNVSSNHCRIAPETEAEALKKALDVNEETIAVQYSVWIGETKELVRTWRLKMRQNNSIYDVIETVARLNNRQKVE
;
A
#
# COMPACT_ATOMS: atom_id res chain seq x y z
N MET A 1 -4.36 33.83 -7.07
CA MET A 1 -4.66 32.66 -7.93
C MET A 1 -5.34 31.63 -7.05
N GLU A 2 -6.65 31.78 -6.90
CA GLU A 2 -7.48 30.90 -6.06
C GLU A 2 -7.61 29.54 -6.74
N ARG A 3 -7.34 28.51 -5.95
CA ARG A 3 -7.10 27.14 -6.37
C ARG A 3 -8.44 26.44 -6.68
N THR A 4 -8.63 26.00 -7.92
CA THR A 4 -9.72 25.13 -8.41
C THR A 4 -9.69 23.69 -7.85
N TRP A 5 -9.22 23.50 -6.61
CA TRP A 5 -9.21 22.21 -5.91
C TRP A 5 -10.44 22.01 -5.01
N SER A 6 -11.31 23.02 -4.88
CA SER A 6 -12.45 22.98 -3.96
C SER A 6 -13.46 21.88 -4.32
N PHE A 7 -13.76 21.68 -5.62
CA PHE A 7 -14.81 20.75 -6.03
C PHE A 7 -14.47 19.27 -5.75
N PRO A 8 -13.27 18.74 -6.11
CA PRO A 8 -12.89 17.37 -5.78
C PRO A 8 -12.79 17.09 -4.27
N VAL A 9 -12.29 18.07 -3.50
CA VAL A 9 -12.14 17.94 -2.04
C VAL A 9 -13.50 17.91 -1.35
N LEU A 10 -14.43 18.79 -1.75
CA LEU A 10 -15.80 18.80 -1.21
C LEU A 10 -16.56 17.51 -1.52
N GLU A 11 -16.44 16.96 -2.74
CA GLU A 11 -17.09 15.69 -3.07
C GLU A 11 -16.48 14.52 -2.30
N LEU A 12 -15.15 14.49 -2.12
CA LEU A 12 -14.49 13.49 -1.28
C LEU A 12 -14.97 13.57 0.18
N ARG A 13 -15.10 14.80 0.71
CA ARG A 13 -15.62 15.06 2.05
C ARG A 13 -17.04 14.50 2.21
N ARG A 14 -17.93 14.85 1.28
CA ARG A 14 -19.32 14.36 1.26
C ARG A 14 -19.41 12.84 1.25
N ARG A 15 -18.59 12.18 0.42
CA ARG A 15 -18.54 10.70 0.35
C ARG A 15 -18.03 10.08 1.64
N THR A 16 -17.04 10.70 2.27
CA THR A 16 -16.46 10.24 3.53
C THR A 16 -17.48 10.35 4.66
N GLU A 17 -18.25 11.43 4.71
CA GLU A 17 -19.33 11.64 5.69
C GLU A 17 -20.50 10.66 5.49
N ALA A 18 -20.89 10.43 4.23
CA ALA A 18 -22.01 9.54 3.88
C ALA A 18 -21.77 8.04 4.18
N ARG A 19 -20.51 7.60 4.31
CA ARG A 19 -20.16 6.18 4.54
C ARG A 19 -20.43 5.67 5.97
N GLY A 20 -20.97 6.50 6.86
CA GLY A 20 -21.41 6.07 8.19
C GLY A 20 -20.25 5.62 9.08
N ASN A 21 -20.23 4.33 9.45
CA ASN A 21 -19.28 3.73 10.40
C ASN A 21 -17.97 3.22 9.76
N TYR A 22 -17.95 3.01 8.44
CA TYR A 22 -16.74 2.57 7.75
C TYR A 22 -15.96 3.77 7.22
N THR A 23 -14.73 3.93 7.70
CA THR A 23 -13.82 4.98 7.22
C THR A 23 -12.59 4.36 6.59
N ASN A 24 -12.26 4.77 5.36
CA ASN A 24 -10.96 4.46 4.77
C ASN A 24 -9.96 5.54 5.22
N PRO A 25 -8.93 5.19 6.02
CA PRO A 25 -7.99 6.17 6.55
C PRO A 25 -7.24 6.97 5.48
N PHE A 26 -7.07 6.40 4.28
CA PHE A 26 -6.49 7.12 3.15
C PHE A 26 -7.30 8.34 2.74
N GLN A 27 -8.64 8.27 2.80
CA GLN A 27 -9.51 9.41 2.45
C GLN A 27 -9.31 10.57 3.42
N ILE A 28 -9.20 10.28 4.72
CA ILE A 28 -8.94 11.29 5.75
C ILE A 28 -7.54 11.89 5.60
N LEU A 29 -6.53 11.06 5.29
CA LEU A 29 -5.18 11.56 5.00
C LEU A 29 -5.16 12.52 3.79
N VAL A 30 -5.90 12.18 2.71
CA VAL A 30 -6.01 13.05 1.52
C VAL A 30 -6.71 14.37 1.86
N LEU A 31 -7.83 14.32 2.59
CA LEU A 31 -8.54 15.53 3.05
C LEU A 31 -7.64 16.41 3.92
N CYS A 32 -6.91 15.79 4.86
CA CYS A 32 -5.96 16.49 5.71
C CYS A 32 -4.84 17.13 4.87
N ASN A 33 -4.24 16.42 3.91
CA ASN A 33 -3.21 16.98 3.01
C ASN A 33 -3.74 18.14 2.14
N ALA A 34 -5.01 18.09 1.74
CA ALA A 34 -5.66 19.15 0.98
C ALA A 34 -5.92 20.43 1.81
N GLY A 35 -5.71 20.39 3.13
CA GLY A 35 -6.00 21.50 4.02
C GLY A 35 -7.49 21.66 4.30
N ASP A 36 -8.27 20.58 4.14
CA ASP A 36 -9.69 20.57 4.48
C ASP A 36 -9.90 20.81 5.99
N THR A 37 -11.12 21.22 6.37
CA THR A 37 -11.45 21.49 7.78
C THR A 37 -11.56 20.18 8.54
N THR A 38 -10.56 19.86 9.34
CA THR A 38 -10.49 18.63 10.13
C THR A 38 -11.30 18.75 11.43
N THR A 39 -12.04 17.71 11.81
CA THR A 39 -12.93 17.68 12.99
C THR A 39 -12.55 16.57 13.97
N SER A 40 -13.03 16.63 15.23
CA SER A 40 -12.83 15.55 16.20
C SER A 40 -13.45 14.23 15.74
N ARG A 41 -14.56 14.29 14.99
CA ARG A 41 -15.18 13.14 14.36
C ARG A 41 -14.25 12.44 13.36
N ASP A 42 -13.36 13.17 12.70
CA ASP A 42 -12.37 12.58 11.80
C ASP A 42 -11.33 11.78 12.58
N VAL A 43 -10.94 12.25 13.77
CA VAL A 43 -10.04 11.52 14.68
C VAL A 43 -10.71 10.23 15.14
N ASP A 44 -11.94 10.29 15.65
CA ASP A 44 -12.68 9.11 16.14
C ASP A 44 -12.85 8.06 15.03
N ARG A 45 -13.18 8.50 13.82
CA ARG A 45 -13.33 7.63 12.65
C ARG A 45 -12.05 6.89 12.30
N VAL A 46 -10.89 7.55 12.38
CA VAL A 46 -9.60 6.92 12.09
C VAL A 46 -9.19 5.98 13.22
N THR A 47 -9.43 6.35 14.48
CA THR A 47 -9.19 5.49 15.65
C THR A 47 -10.01 4.20 15.58
N VAL A 48 -11.30 4.29 15.30
CA VAL A 48 -12.16 3.10 15.12
C VAL A 48 -11.70 2.25 13.93
N ALA A 49 -11.26 2.88 12.83
CA ALA A 49 -10.72 2.16 11.69
C ALA A 49 -9.43 1.41 12.02
N TYR A 50 -8.57 1.99 12.89
CA TYR A 50 -7.36 1.34 13.39
C TYR A 50 -7.69 0.14 14.29
N ASP A 51 -8.59 0.33 15.26
CA ASP A 51 -8.93 -0.67 16.28
C ASP A 51 -9.74 -1.84 15.72
N SER A 52 -10.57 -1.61 14.70
CA SER A 52 -11.37 -2.68 14.09
C SER A 52 -10.54 -3.77 13.38
N GLN A 53 -9.23 -3.56 13.20
CA GLN A 53 -8.38 -4.37 12.33
C GLN A 53 -7.41 -5.26 13.10
N HIS A 54 -7.88 -6.45 13.49
CA HIS A 54 -7.10 -7.39 14.30
C HIS A 54 -6.29 -8.42 13.52
N ARG A 55 -6.39 -8.48 12.18
CA ARG A 55 -5.69 -9.52 11.38
C ARG A 55 -4.38 -8.98 10.76
N PRO A 56 -3.33 -9.82 10.62
CA PRO A 56 -2.02 -9.41 10.09
C PRO A 56 -2.03 -8.71 8.71
N PHE A 57 -3.01 -9.07 7.86
CA PHE A 57 -3.22 -8.47 6.53
C PHE A 57 -3.54 -6.96 6.58
N TRP A 58 -4.02 -6.45 7.71
CA TRP A 58 -4.48 -5.06 7.83
C TRP A 58 -3.40 -4.07 8.25
N THR A 59 -2.14 -4.52 8.37
CA THR A 59 -1.01 -3.67 8.78
C THR A 59 -0.88 -2.43 7.89
N ASP A 60 -1.13 -2.55 6.58
CA ASP A 60 -1.10 -1.42 5.65
C ASP A 60 -2.19 -0.38 5.97
N THR A 61 -3.37 -0.82 6.38
CA THR A 61 -4.47 0.08 6.72
C THR A 61 -4.27 0.73 8.08
N GLN A 62 -3.69 0.01 9.05
CA GLN A 62 -3.22 0.59 10.32
C GLN A 62 -2.10 1.61 10.12
N ALA A 63 -1.19 1.38 9.18
CA ALA A 63 -0.17 2.36 8.79
C ALA A 63 -0.80 3.62 8.19
N LEU A 64 -1.80 3.49 7.32
CA LEU A 64 -2.55 4.62 6.78
C LEU A 64 -3.32 5.39 7.86
N ALA A 65 -3.89 4.70 8.85
CA ALA A 65 -4.53 5.33 9.99
C ALA A 65 -3.55 6.14 10.84
N ASN A 66 -2.37 5.61 11.12
CA ASN A 66 -1.32 6.36 11.81
C ASN A 66 -0.84 7.58 11.03
N LEU A 67 -0.73 7.48 9.70
CA LEU A 67 -0.41 8.63 8.86
C LEU A 67 -1.53 9.69 8.91
N ALA A 68 -2.79 9.28 8.84
CA ALA A 68 -3.92 10.19 8.94
C ALA A 68 -3.95 10.89 10.32
N LEU A 69 -3.81 10.14 11.41
CA LEU A 69 -3.76 10.70 12.78
C LEU A 69 -2.60 11.68 12.96
N ALA A 70 -1.40 11.34 12.48
CA ALA A 70 -0.26 12.24 12.56
C ALA A 70 -0.50 13.55 11.78
N CYS A 71 -1.17 13.49 10.62
CA CYS A 71 -1.56 14.70 9.89
C CYS A 71 -2.58 15.53 10.69
N LEU A 72 -3.59 14.89 11.29
CA LEU A 72 -4.60 15.56 12.11
C LEU A 72 -3.98 16.22 13.35
N SER A 73 -3.06 15.55 14.04
CA SER A 73 -2.33 16.08 15.20
C SER A 73 -1.45 17.28 14.88
N SER A 74 -1.01 17.42 13.62
CA SER A 74 -0.20 18.57 13.19
C SER A 74 -1.04 19.83 12.96
N ARG A 75 -2.38 19.73 12.98
CA ARG A 75 -3.28 20.87 12.76
C ARG A 75 -3.52 21.64 14.07
N PRO A 76 -3.42 22.98 14.05
CA PRO A 76 -3.46 23.80 15.27
C PRO A 76 -4.82 23.78 15.99
N ASN A 77 -5.88 23.31 15.34
CA ASN A 77 -7.26 23.40 15.83
C ASN A 77 -7.77 22.10 16.49
N LEU A 78 -6.93 21.06 16.62
CA LEU A 78 -7.33 19.75 17.14
C LEU A 78 -6.41 19.28 18.26
N VAL A 79 -7.00 18.98 19.41
CA VAL A 79 -6.31 18.27 20.50
C VAL A 79 -6.45 16.78 20.23
N THR A 80 -5.45 16.20 19.57
CA THR A 80 -5.32 14.73 19.47
C THR A 80 -4.41 14.27 20.61
N ASP A 81 -4.79 13.20 21.32
CA ASP A 81 -3.94 12.65 22.37
C ASP A 81 -2.67 12.03 21.74
N GLU A 82 -1.56 12.75 21.87
CA GLU A 82 -0.26 12.35 21.34
C GLU A 82 0.20 10.98 21.87
N ARG A 83 -0.34 10.54 23.02
CA ARG A 83 -0.06 9.22 23.60
C ARG A 83 -0.64 8.10 22.76
N ILE A 84 -1.89 8.26 22.28
CA ILE A 84 -2.57 7.27 21.44
C ILE A 84 -1.78 7.04 20.16
N LEU A 85 -1.35 8.12 19.50
CA LEU A 85 -0.53 8.03 18.29
C LEU A 85 0.82 7.34 18.56
N LYS A 86 1.48 7.64 19.67
CA LYS A 86 2.76 7.01 20.05
C LYS A 86 2.60 5.51 20.30
N ASP A 87 1.56 5.10 21.00
CA ASP A 87 1.29 3.69 21.28
C ASP A 87 0.98 2.91 19.99
N MET A 88 0.17 3.49 19.11
CA MET A 88 -0.14 2.90 17.80
C MET A 88 1.08 2.77 16.88
N LEU A 89 2.01 3.75 16.94
CA LEU A 89 3.26 3.70 16.18
C LEU A 89 4.25 2.66 16.74
N LEU A 90 4.32 2.53 18.06
CA LEU A 90 5.14 1.51 18.72
C LEU A 90 4.66 0.10 18.34
N GLU A 91 3.35 -0.11 18.27
CA GLU A 91 2.78 -1.39 17.87
C GLU A 91 3.09 -1.75 16.41
N LEU A 92 3.03 -0.79 15.49
CA LEU A 92 3.48 -1.02 14.11
C LEU A 92 4.97 -1.34 14.02
N LYS A 93 5.80 -0.65 14.80
CA LYS A 93 7.25 -0.88 14.82
C LYS A 93 7.59 -2.29 15.30
N ARG A 94 6.85 -2.85 16.26
CA ARG A 94 7.04 -4.24 16.72
C ARG A 94 6.77 -5.27 15.62
N ARG A 95 5.92 -4.94 14.64
CA ARG A 95 5.55 -5.83 13.52
C ARG A 95 6.51 -5.74 12.33
N GLN A 96 7.38 -4.72 12.29
CA GLN A 96 8.48 -4.69 11.32
C GLN A 96 9.50 -5.78 11.68
N PHE A 97 9.89 -6.60 10.69
CA PHE A 97 10.99 -7.55 10.88
C PHE A 97 12.26 -6.82 11.33
N ARG A 98 13.06 -7.43 12.21
CA ARG A 98 14.32 -6.86 12.71
C ARG A 98 15.31 -6.47 11.61
N ASN A 99 15.15 -7.01 10.40
CA ASN A 99 15.95 -6.71 9.21
C ASN A 99 15.40 -5.53 8.36
N GLY A 100 14.32 -4.87 8.79
CA GLY A 100 13.72 -3.72 8.10
C GLY A 100 13.04 -4.05 6.76
N THR A 101 12.81 -5.32 6.44
CA THR A 101 12.31 -5.73 5.12
C THR A 101 10.79 -5.57 5.02
N VAL A 102 10.32 -4.88 3.96
CA VAL A 102 8.91 -4.82 3.52
C VAL A 102 8.81 -5.59 2.20
N ALA A 103 7.86 -6.52 2.10
CA ALA A 103 7.80 -7.57 1.08
C ALA A 103 7.41 -7.11 -0.35
N ASN A 104 7.49 -5.81 -0.67
CA ASN A 104 7.14 -5.33 -2.01
C ASN A 104 8.02 -4.14 -2.43
N VAL A 105 8.33 -4.06 -3.73
CA VAL A 105 9.29 -3.09 -4.30
C VAL A 105 8.69 -1.68 -4.46
N SER A 106 7.37 -1.55 -4.60
CA SER A 106 6.70 -0.26 -4.86
C SER A 106 6.81 0.80 -3.73
N PRO A 107 6.75 0.48 -2.41
CA PRO A 107 6.90 1.51 -1.38
C PRO A 107 8.35 1.95 -1.11
N ARG A 108 9.38 1.32 -1.72
CA ARG A 108 10.80 1.57 -1.37
C ARG A 108 11.22 3.02 -1.58
N ARG A 109 10.80 3.68 -2.67
CA ARG A 109 11.36 5.00 -3.03
C ARG A 109 10.98 6.10 -2.03
N ALA A 110 9.77 6.06 -1.48
CA ALA A 110 9.33 7.03 -0.48
C ALA A 110 10.04 6.80 0.87
N VAL A 111 10.05 5.55 1.35
CA VAL A 111 10.64 5.17 2.64
C VAL A 111 12.16 5.40 2.65
N LEU A 112 12.88 5.01 1.60
CA LEU A 112 14.34 5.19 1.50
C LEU A 112 14.76 6.66 1.34
N SER A 113 13.84 7.54 0.95
CA SER A 113 14.11 8.97 0.81
C SER A 113 13.78 9.78 2.07
N ASN A 114 13.48 9.13 3.20
CA ASN A 114 12.88 9.77 4.39
C ASN A 114 11.63 10.60 4.05
N LYS A 115 10.87 10.18 3.03
CA LYS A 115 9.63 10.85 2.61
C LYS A 115 8.42 10.04 3.07
N SER A 116 7.36 10.74 3.42
CA SER A 116 6.11 10.15 3.91
C SER A 116 4.90 10.79 3.20
N LEU A 117 3.78 10.08 3.21
CA LEU A 117 2.50 10.59 2.68
C LEU A 117 1.88 11.69 3.57
N LEU A 118 2.51 12.04 4.69
CA LEU A 118 2.05 13.05 5.65
C LEU A 118 1.96 14.48 5.09
N ASN A 119 2.69 14.77 4.03
CA ASN A 119 2.71 16.11 3.44
C ASN A 119 3.02 16.03 1.94
N VAL A 120 2.03 15.58 1.17
CA VAL A 120 2.11 15.58 -0.30
C VAL A 120 1.37 16.79 -0.83
N SER A 121 2.09 17.66 -1.53
CA SER A 121 1.64 18.95 -2.03
C SER A 121 2.34 19.23 -3.36
N SER A 122 1.70 20.04 -4.22
CA SER A 122 2.25 20.49 -5.50
C SER A 122 3.64 21.15 -5.38
N ASN A 123 3.96 21.65 -4.19
CA ASN A 123 5.26 22.25 -3.87
C ASN A 123 6.41 21.24 -3.82
N HIS A 124 6.11 19.94 -3.77
CA HIS A 124 7.10 18.85 -3.78
C HIS A 124 7.40 18.30 -5.17
N CYS A 125 6.79 18.85 -6.23
CA CYS A 125 7.07 18.47 -7.60
C CYS A 125 8.39 19.12 -8.07
N ARG A 126 9.49 18.35 -8.02
CA ARG A 126 10.66 18.58 -8.86
C ARG A 126 10.79 17.40 -9.82
N ILE A 127 10.74 17.68 -11.11
CA ILE A 127 11.01 16.70 -12.15
C ILE A 127 12.52 16.44 -12.10
N ALA A 128 12.93 15.31 -11.53
CA ALA A 128 14.25 14.76 -11.76
C ALA A 128 14.10 13.69 -12.86
N PRO A 129 14.75 13.84 -14.02
CA PRO A 129 14.82 12.76 -14.98
C PRO A 129 15.85 11.76 -14.45
N GLU A 130 15.39 10.74 -13.72
CA GLU A 130 16.17 9.51 -13.66
C GLU A 130 16.09 8.89 -15.06
N THR A 131 17.23 8.80 -15.74
CA THR A 131 17.30 8.20 -17.07
C THR A 131 16.95 6.72 -16.94
N GLU A 132 15.81 6.32 -17.52
CA GLU A 132 15.35 4.92 -17.61
C GLU A 132 16.47 3.96 -18.09
N ALA A 133 17.46 4.48 -18.81
CA ALA A 133 18.63 3.79 -19.32
C ALA A 133 19.54 3.17 -18.22
N GLU A 134 19.65 3.76 -17.03
CA GLU A 134 20.51 3.24 -15.95
C GLU A 134 19.81 2.15 -15.12
N ALA A 135 18.48 2.22 -14.98
CA ALA A 135 17.67 1.18 -14.35
C ALA A 135 17.57 -0.08 -15.23
N LEU A 136 17.49 0.10 -16.56
CA LEU A 136 17.40 -0.99 -17.52
C LEU A 136 18.69 -1.82 -17.58
N LYS A 137 19.86 -1.18 -17.48
CA LYS A 137 21.17 -1.85 -17.48
C LYS A 137 21.37 -2.80 -16.28
N LYS A 138 20.73 -2.51 -15.15
CA LYS A 138 20.85 -3.31 -13.92
C LYS A 138 19.91 -4.53 -13.89
N ALA A 139 18.89 -4.54 -14.75
CA ALA A 139 17.93 -5.65 -14.89
C ALA A 139 18.38 -6.72 -15.91
N LEU A 140 19.38 -6.42 -16.75
CA LEU A 140 19.82 -7.26 -17.86
C LEU A 140 20.99 -8.19 -17.51
N ASP A 141 21.56 -8.10 -16.30
CA ASP A 141 22.59 -9.04 -15.84
C ASP A 141 21.91 -10.28 -15.25
N VAL A 142 21.52 -11.19 -16.14
CA VAL A 142 20.82 -12.43 -15.81
C VAL A 142 21.67 -13.60 -16.28
N ASN A 143 22.26 -14.33 -15.33
CA ASN A 143 22.89 -15.61 -15.62
C ASN A 143 21.86 -16.59 -16.17
N GLU A 144 22.23 -17.34 -17.21
CA GLU A 144 21.40 -18.31 -17.93
C GLU A 144 21.12 -19.61 -17.13
N GLU A 145 21.05 -19.51 -15.81
CA GLU A 145 20.76 -20.65 -14.95
C GLU A 145 19.27 -21.02 -15.03
N THR A 146 19.01 -22.32 -15.23
CA THR A 146 17.65 -22.86 -15.26
C THR A 146 17.31 -23.52 -13.94
N ILE A 147 16.09 -23.29 -13.47
CA ILE A 147 15.51 -23.86 -12.25
C ILE A 147 14.35 -24.79 -12.61
N ALA A 148 14.14 -25.81 -11.78
CA ALA A 148 12.96 -26.66 -11.86
C ALA A 148 11.86 -26.09 -10.94
N VAL A 149 10.69 -25.78 -11.50
CA VAL A 149 9.54 -25.22 -10.78
C VAL A 149 8.42 -26.26 -10.75
N GLN A 150 7.91 -26.55 -9.56
CA GLN A 150 6.69 -27.34 -9.37
C GLN A 150 5.52 -26.40 -9.09
N TYR A 151 4.59 -26.29 -10.03
CA TYR A 151 3.39 -25.46 -9.92
C TYR A 151 2.17 -26.35 -9.68
N SER A 152 1.38 -26.07 -8.64
CA SER A 152 0.17 -26.83 -8.31
C SER A 152 -1.01 -25.90 -8.07
N VAL A 153 -2.16 -26.25 -8.64
CA VAL A 153 -3.40 -25.49 -8.53
C VAL A 153 -4.39 -26.26 -7.68
N TRP A 154 -4.98 -25.57 -6.71
CA TRP A 154 -5.95 -26.10 -5.77
C TRP A 154 -7.20 -25.23 -5.86
N ILE A 155 -8.38 -25.82 -6.02
CA ILE A 155 -9.65 -25.10 -6.12
C ILE A 155 -10.61 -25.68 -5.08
N GLY A 156 -11.44 -24.82 -4.49
CA GLY A 156 -12.42 -25.20 -3.47
C GLY A 156 -11.94 -24.97 -2.03
N GLU A 157 -12.89 -25.03 -1.10
CA GLU A 157 -12.65 -24.76 0.32
C GLU A 157 -11.83 -25.86 1.00
N THR A 158 -11.92 -27.09 0.49
CA THR A 158 -11.22 -28.29 0.95
C THR A 158 -9.81 -28.44 0.37
N LYS A 159 -9.32 -27.46 -0.41
CA LYS A 159 -8.05 -27.53 -1.15
C LYS A 159 -7.96 -28.81 -1.98
N GLU A 160 -8.87 -28.99 -2.93
CA GLU A 160 -8.81 -30.13 -3.84
C GLU A 160 -7.73 -29.88 -4.90
N LEU A 161 -6.77 -30.80 -5.00
CA LEU A 161 -5.69 -30.69 -5.98
C LEU A 161 -6.30 -30.84 -7.37
N VAL A 162 -6.26 -29.77 -8.15
CA VAL A 162 -6.73 -29.82 -9.54
C VAL A 162 -5.68 -30.51 -10.40
N ARG A 163 -4.43 -30.04 -10.34
CA ARG A 163 -3.30 -30.60 -11.09
C ARG A 163 -1.97 -29.97 -10.68
N THR A 164 -0.87 -30.67 -10.98
CA THR A 164 0.52 -30.24 -10.77
C THR A 164 1.31 -30.31 -12.08
N TRP A 165 2.15 -29.31 -12.34
CA TRP A 165 3.11 -29.25 -13.45
C TRP A 165 4.53 -29.15 -12.92
N ARG A 166 5.47 -29.75 -13.65
CA ARG A 166 6.91 -29.59 -13.45
C ARG A 166 7.49 -28.90 -14.67
N LEU A 167 7.99 -27.69 -14.48
CA LEU A 167 8.49 -26.82 -15.54
C LEU A 167 9.98 -26.59 -15.33
N LYS A 168 10.75 -26.51 -16.43
CA LYS A 168 12.11 -25.97 -16.41
C LYS A 168 12.04 -24.54 -16.90
N MET A 169 12.48 -23.60 -16.07
CA MET A 169 12.36 -22.16 -16.32
C MET A 169 13.67 -21.45 -16.02
N ARG A 170 13.86 -20.25 -16.55
CA ARG A 170 15.03 -19.42 -16.23
C ARG A 170 14.89 -18.89 -14.81
N GLN A 171 15.99 -18.72 -14.09
CA GLN A 171 16.01 -18.34 -12.67
C GLN A 171 15.35 -16.98 -12.39
N ASN A 172 15.31 -16.08 -13.38
CA ASN A 172 14.70 -14.75 -13.27
C ASN A 172 13.26 -14.67 -13.76
N ASN A 173 12.61 -15.82 -14.01
CA ASN A 173 11.19 -15.84 -14.34
C ASN A 173 10.35 -15.62 -13.07
N SER A 174 9.32 -14.79 -13.19
CA SER A 174 8.34 -14.52 -12.14
C SER A 174 7.28 -15.62 -12.08
N ILE A 175 6.47 -15.61 -11.01
CA ILE A 175 5.30 -16.50 -10.91
C ILE A 175 4.28 -16.23 -12.04
N TYR A 176 4.23 -15.01 -12.58
CA TYR A 176 3.38 -14.69 -13.73
C TYR A 176 3.84 -15.43 -14.98
N ASP A 177 5.15 -15.49 -15.22
CA ASP A 177 5.72 -16.23 -16.36
C ASP A 177 5.42 -17.74 -16.25
N VAL A 178 5.43 -18.28 -15.02
CA VAL A 178 5.03 -19.66 -14.72
C VAL A 178 3.57 -19.88 -15.09
N ILE A 179 2.67 -19.01 -14.63
CA ILE A 179 1.22 -19.10 -14.89
C ILE A 179 0.94 -18.98 -16.39
N GLU A 180 1.59 -18.02 -17.08
CA GLU A 180 1.42 -17.83 -18.51
C GLU A 180 1.91 -19.05 -19.31
N THR A 181 3.06 -19.61 -18.92
CA THR A 181 3.60 -20.83 -19.54
C THR A 181 2.61 -21.99 -19.41
N VAL A 182 2.00 -22.16 -18.23
CA VAL A 182 0.99 -23.20 -17.99
C VAL A 182 -0.29 -22.92 -18.79
N ALA A 183 -0.74 -21.67 -18.87
CA ALA A 183 -1.92 -21.29 -19.65
C ALA A 183 -1.73 -21.53 -21.15
N ARG A 184 -0.51 -21.36 -21.68
CA ARG A 184 -0.16 -21.72 -23.06
C ARG A 184 -0.20 -23.23 -23.30
N LEU A 185 0.20 -24.04 -22.31
CA LEU A 185 0.18 -25.50 -22.38
C LEU A 185 -1.24 -26.07 -22.20
N ASN A 186 -2.12 -25.38 -21.49
CA ASN A 186 -3.49 -25.81 -21.24
C ASN A 186 -4.45 -24.61 -21.16
N ASN A 187 -5.23 -24.42 -22.23
CA ASN A 187 -6.19 -23.33 -22.36
C ASN A 187 -7.27 -23.29 -21.27
N ARG A 188 -7.53 -24.40 -20.56
CA ARG A 188 -8.47 -24.46 -19.43
C ARG A 188 -7.95 -23.81 -18.15
N GLN A 189 -6.70 -23.32 -18.16
CA GLN A 189 -6.05 -22.71 -17.00
C GLN A 189 -5.71 -21.23 -17.19
N LYS A 190 -6.36 -20.57 -18.15
CA LYS A 190 -6.22 -19.13 -18.31
C LYS A 190 -6.80 -18.44 -17.08
N VAL A 191 -6.00 -17.59 -16.44
CA VAL A 191 -6.40 -16.73 -15.31
C VAL A 191 -6.42 -15.29 -15.83
N GLU A 192 -7.44 -14.51 -15.47
CA GLU A 192 -7.57 -13.09 -15.78
C GLU A 192 -7.29 -12.23 -14.55
#